data_AF-A0A803LL87-F1
#
_entry.id   AF-A0A803LL87-F1
#
_cell.length_a   1.000
_cell.length_b   1.000
_cell.length_c   1.000
_cell.angle_alpha   90.00
_cell.angle_beta   90.00
_cell.angle_gamma   90.00
#
_symmetry.space_group_name_H-M   'P 1'
#
loop_
_entity.id
_entity.type
_entity.pdbx_description
1 polymer ?
#
loop_
_entity_poly.entity_id
_entity_poly.type
_entity_poly.pdbx_seq_one_letter_code
_entity_poly.pdbx_strand_id
1 'polypeptide(L)'
;MIRGLSVIESYKLLNEGKGNQLSENGLFQASVLGWCTQWLVGYFLVLDDITDNSHTRRGRSCWFRLPKFACALLMLGDEKLADDVKDILLEMGIYFQIQDDYLDCFGDPEISGKDNYGKADPINVNVVKSIYKDLNLQGIFTEYEVDVYKKLTTSIEALPSKSVQAVLKSYLDKIFKRQK
;
A
#
# COMPACT_ATOMS: atom_id res chain seq x y z
N MET A 1 -7.91 1.02 -6.68
CA MET A 1 -7.98 1.82 -7.93
C MET A 1 -7.98 3.34 -7.69
N ILE A 2 -8.10 3.80 -6.44
CA ILE A 2 -8.32 5.23 -6.09
C ILE A 2 -7.32 6.19 -6.75
N ARG A 3 -6.01 5.87 -6.77
CA ARG A 3 -4.97 6.76 -7.32
C ARG A 3 -5.01 6.92 -8.84
N GLY A 4 -5.43 5.88 -9.58
CA GLY A 4 -5.59 5.98 -11.03
C GLY A 4 -6.83 6.79 -11.41
N LEU A 5 -7.95 6.55 -10.70
CA LEU A 5 -9.19 7.30 -10.92
C LEU A 5 -9.06 8.78 -10.58
N SER A 6 -8.22 9.10 -9.60
CA SER A 6 -8.03 10.48 -9.17
C SER A 6 -7.31 11.34 -10.22
N VAL A 7 -6.45 10.75 -11.06
CA VAL A 7 -5.84 11.43 -12.22
C VAL A 7 -6.92 11.87 -13.21
N ILE A 8 -7.87 10.97 -13.51
CA ILE A 8 -8.99 11.25 -14.41
C ILE A 8 -9.92 12.32 -13.82
N GLU A 9 -10.25 12.22 -12.53
CA GLU A 9 -11.09 13.19 -11.83
C GLU A 9 -10.44 14.58 -11.80
N SER A 10 -9.12 14.64 -11.57
CA SER A 10 -8.36 15.89 -11.60
C SER A 10 -8.39 16.53 -12.99
N TYR A 11 -8.21 15.72 -14.06
CA TYR A 11 -8.30 16.21 -15.44
C TYR A 11 -9.67 16.81 -15.75
N LYS A 12 -10.75 16.17 -15.30
CA LYS A 12 -12.12 16.68 -15.50
C LYS A 12 -12.34 18.01 -14.80
N LEU A 13 -12.08 18.07 -13.49
CA LEU A 13 -12.27 19.27 -12.67
C LEU A 13 -11.44 20.48 -13.15
N LEU A 14 -10.21 20.23 -13.61
CA LEU A 14 -9.34 21.30 -14.12
C LEU A 14 -9.81 21.86 -15.47
N ASN A 15 -10.38 21.02 -16.35
CA ASN A 15 -10.94 21.50 -17.62
C ASN A 15 -12.26 22.25 -17.40
N GLU A 16 -13.14 21.73 -16.57
CA GLU A 16 -14.39 22.39 -16.19
C GLU A 16 -14.12 23.79 -15.63
N GLY A 17 -13.20 23.93 -14.68
CA GLY A 17 -12.88 25.23 -14.10
C GLY A 17 -12.09 26.18 -15.00
N LYS A 18 -11.63 25.72 -16.17
CA LYS A 18 -11.10 26.58 -17.24
C LYS A 18 -12.13 26.89 -18.33
N GLY A 19 -13.33 26.30 -18.27
CA GLY A 19 -14.35 26.41 -19.31
C GLY A 19 -14.02 25.60 -20.58
N ASN A 20 -13.09 24.65 -20.50
CA ASN A 20 -12.68 23.83 -21.64
C ASN A 20 -13.62 22.63 -21.81
N GLN A 21 -13.95 22.27 -23.06
CA GLN A 21 -14.59 20.99 -23.34
C GLN A 21 -13.63 19.82 -23.09
N LEU A 22 -14.18 18.72 -22.57
CA LEU A 22 -13.45 17.47 -22.42
C LEU A 22 -13.25 16.83 -23.79
N SER A 23 -12.01 16.64 -24.20
CA SER A 23 -11.68 15.86 -25.39
C SER A 23 -11.55 14.37 -25.05
N GLU A 24 -12.00 13.52 -25.98
CA GLU A 24 -11.88 12.06 -25.86
C GLU A 24 -10.41 11.62 -25.77
N ASN A 25 -9.54 12.21 -26.61
CA ASN A 25 -8.11 11.95 -26.57
C ASN A 25 -7.48 12.33 -25.21
N GLY A 26 -7.90 13.46 -24.62
CA GLY A 26 -7.37 13.88 -23.31
C GLY A 26 -7.85 12.99 -22.16
N LEU A 27 -9.09 12.50 -22.21
CA LEU A 27 -9.59 11.49 -21.26
C LEU A 27 -8.85 10.15 -21.41
N PHE A 28 -8.55 9.74 -22.64
CA PHE A 28 -7.74 8.55 -22.92
C PHE A 28 -6.33 8.70 -22.32
N GLN A 29 -5.65 9.81 -22.59
CA GLN A 29 -4.32 10.08 -22.02
C GLN A 29 -4.34 10.13 -20.49
N ALA A 30 -5.34 10.77 -19.88
CA ALA A 30 -5.50 10.78 -18.42
C ALA A 30 -5.71 9.37 -17.85
N SER A 31 -6.42 8.50 -18.58
CA SER A 31 -6.63 7.10 -18.19
C SER A 31 -5.34 6.29 -18.29
N VAL A 32 -4.57 6.46 -19.37
CA VAL A 32 -3.24 5.84 -19.53
C VAL A 32 -2.32 6.26 -18.39
N LEU A 33 -2.25 7.56 -18.08
CA LEU A 33 -1.43 8.09 -16.98
C LEU A 33 -1.89 7.56 -15.61
N GLY A 34 -3.21 7.42 -15.41
CA GLY A 34 -3.79 6.79 -14.23
C GLY A 34 -3.35 5.33 -14.07
N TRP A 35 -3.25 4.58 -15.17
CA TRP A 35 -2.70 3.22 -15.18
C TRP A 35 -1.20 3.20 -14.90
N CYS A 36 -0.40 4.07 -15.52
CA CYS A 36 1.04 4.17 -15.22
C CYS A 36 1.30 4.44 -13.73
N THR A 37 0.50 5.32 -13.12
CA THR A 37 0.57 5.61 -11.67
C THR A 37 0.29 4.35 -10.83
N GLN A 38 -0.66 3.53 -11.25
CA GLN A 38 -1.01 2.29 -10.55
C GLN A 38 0.06 1.21 -10.70
N TRP A 39 0.70 1.12 -11.87
CA TRP A 39 1.84 0.23 -12.09
C TRP A 39 3.04 0.63 -11.22
N LEU A 40 3.34 1.93 -11.15
CA LEU A 40 4.41 2.43 -10.30
C LEU A 40 4.17 2.11 -8.82
N VAL A 41 2.94 2.29 -8.34
CA VAL A 41 2.56 1.89 -6.97
C VAL A 41 2.64 0.38 -6.78
N GLY A 42 2.26 -0.41 -7.79
CA GLY A 42 2.42 -1.87 -7.77
C GLY A 42 3.88 -2.29 -7.60
N TYR A 43 4.79 -1.68 -8.36
CA TYR A 43 6.23 -1.90 -8.24
C TYR A 43 6.74 -1.63 -6.81
N PHE A 44 6.41 -0.46 -6.24
CA PHE A 44 6.83 -0.15 -4.87
C PHE A 44 6.23 -1.09 -3.83
N LEU A 45 4.99 -1.55 -4.00
CA LEU A 45 4.39 -2.52 -3.09
C LEU A 45 5.10 -3.88 -3.14
N VAL A 46 5.60 -4.30 -4.31
CA VAL A 46 6.39 -5.53 -4.42
C VAL A 46 7.74 -5.37 -3.71
N LEU A 47 8.40 -4.22 -3.88
CA LEU A 47 9.66 -3.95 -3.18
C LEU A 47 9.48 -3.84 -1.66
N ASP A 48 8.41 -3.18 -1.22
CA ASP A 48 7.99 -3.07 0.18
C ASP A 48 7.76 -4.47 0.77
N ASP A 49 6.99 -5.30 0.08
CA ASP A 49 6.73 -6.69 0.50
C ASP A 49 8.05 -7.49 0.65
N ILE A 50 9.01 -7.32 -0.27
CA ILE A 50 10.32 -7.98 -0.20
C ILE A 50 11.14 -7.45 0.98
N THR A 51 11.19 -6.12 1.16
CA THR A 51 12.00 -5.46 2.19
C THR A 51 11.49 -5.78 3.59
N ASP A 52 10.17 -5.84 3.75
CA ASP A 52 9.50 -6.13 5.02
C ASP A 52 9.26 -7.63 5.25
N ASN A 53 9.71 -8.49 4.32
CA ASN A 53 9.42 -9.92 4.31
C ASN A 53 7.91 -10.22 4.53
N SER A 54 7.02 -9.47 3.89
CA SER A 54 5.57 -9.56 4.12
C SER A 54 4.96 -10.87 3.61
N HIS A 55 4.00 -11.45 4.35
CA HIS A 55 3.36 -12.72 3.96
C HIS A 55 2.18 -12.55 3.00
N THR A 56 1.30 -11.57 3.25
CA THR A 56 0.06 -11.39 2.48
C THR A 56 -0.16 -9.94 2.08
N ARG A 57 -0.72 -9.76 0.87
CA ARG A 57 -1.13 -8.46 0.32
C ARG A 57 -2.49 -8.62 -0.36
N ARG A 58 -3.47 -7.81 0.07
CA ARG A 58 -4.87 -7.84 -0.45
C ARG A 58 -5.51 -9.23 -0.34
N GLY A 59 -5.29 -9.91 0.79
CA GLY A 59 -5.87 -11.23 1.06
C GLY A 59 -5.28 -12.39 0.27
N ARG A 60 -4.14 -12.18 -0.41
CA ARG A 60 -3.38 -13.23 -1.13
C ARG A 60 -1.92 -13.20 -0.71
N SER A 61 -1.17 -14.27 -0.95
CA SER A 61 0.27 -14.29 -0.70
C SER A 61 0.98 -13.17 -1.46
N CYS A 62 1.97 -12.53 -0.81
CA CYS A 62 2.80 -11.51 -1.45
C CYS A 62 3.50 -12.06 -2.69
N TRP A 63 3.69 -11.20 -3.70
CA TRP A 63 4.14 -11.64 -5.02
C TRP A 63 5.49 -12.37 -5.00
N PHE A 64 6.45 -11.92 -4.18
CA PHE A 64 7.79 -12.54 -4.10
C PHE A 64 7.81 -13.89 -3.35
N ARG A 65 6.75 -14.19 -2.60
CA ARG A 65 6.52 -15.47 -1.91
C ARG A 65 5.78 -16.47 -2.77
N LEU A 66 5.21 -16.02 -3.90
CA LEU A 66 4.86 -16.95 -4.95
C LEU A 66 6.16 -17.64 -5.37
N PRO A 67 6.12 -18.95 -5.62
CA PRO A 67 7.31 -19.67 -6.02
C PRO A 67 7.99 -18.95 -7.19
N LYS A 68 9.27 -18.58 -7.03
CA LYS A 68 9.99 -17.72 -8.00
C LYS A 68 9.94 -18.28 -9.43
N PHE A 69 9.92 -19.60 -9.54
CA PHE A 69 9.74 -20.31 -10.80
C PHE A 69 8.33 -20.13 -11.40
N ALA A 70 7.27 -20.17 -10.59
CA ALA A 70 5.89 -19.90 -11.05
C ALA A 70 5.72 -18.46 -11.57
N CYS A 71 6.35 -17.47 -10.93
CA CYS A 71 6.37 -16.09 -11.44
C CYS A 71 7.09 -15.98 -12.79
N ALA A 72 8.22 -16.67 -12.97
CA ALA A 72 8.93 -16.70 -14.24
C ALA A 72 8.11 -17.39 -15.35
N LEU A 73 7.44 -18.50 -15.05
CA LEU A 73 6.60 -19.23 -16.00
C LEU A 73 5.37 -18.43 -16.44
N LEU A 74 4.69 -17.76 -15.50
CA LEU A 74 3.58 -16.85 -15.82
C LEU A 74 4.03 -15.66 -16.68
N MET A 75 5.23 -15.13 -16.44
CA MET A 75 5.81 -14.04 -17.24
C MET A 75 6.24 -14.50 -18.64
N LEU A 76 6.58 -15.79 -18.81
CA LEU A 76 6.89 -16.40 -20.11
C LEU A 76 5.64 -16.85 -20.88
N GLY A 77 4.47 -16.83 -20.25
CA GLY A 77 3.19 -17.21 -20.86
C GLY A 77 2.98 -18.72 -21.04
N ASP A 78 3.76 -19.56 -20.33
CA ASP A 78 3.63 -21.02 -20.41
C ASP A 78 2.73 -21.53 -19.25
N GLU A 79 1.42 -21.44 -19.47
CA GLU A 79 0.41 -21.83 -18.48
C GLU A 79 0.44 -23.33 -18.15
N LYS A 80 0.82 -24.17 -19.11
CA LYS A 80 0.89 -25.63 -18.91
C LYS A 80 2.04 -26.01 -18.00
N LEU A 81 3.22 -25.46 -18.26
CA LEU A 81 4.38 -25.70 -17.41
C LEU A 81 4.16 -25.14 -15.99
N ALA A 82 3.44 -24.02 -15.86
CA ALA A 82 3.06 -23.47 -14.56
C ALA A 82 2.16 -24.41 -13.75
N ASP A 83 1.20 -25.08 -14.40
CA ASP A 83 0.34 -26.07 -13.76
C ASP A 83 1.12 -27.34 -13.38
N ASP A 84 2.01 -27.84 -14.24
CA ASP A 84 2.79 -29.08 -14.01
C ASP A 84 3.71 -28.98 -12.78
N VAL A 85 4.18 -27.78 -12.42
CA VAL A 85 5.13 -27.57 -11.31
C VAL A 85 4.50 -26.98 -10.05
N LYS A 86 3.23 -26.58 -10.12
CA LYS A 86 2.53 -25.86 -9.05
C LYS A 86 2.58 -26.58 -7.71
N ASP A 87 2.34 -27.88 -7.70
CA ASP A 87 2.23 -28.68 -6.47
C ASP A 87 3.60 -28.84 -5.79
N ILE A 88 4.66 -29.10 -6.57
CA ILE A 88 6.05 -29.16 -6.08
C ILE A 88 6.46 -27.83 -5.45
N LEU A 89 6.12 -26.74 -6.13
CA LEU A 89 6.46 -25.40 -5.67
C LEU A 89 5.68 -25.00 -4.40
N LEU A 90 4.45 -25.49 -4.24
CA LEU A 90 3.67 -25.33 -3.02
C LEU A 90 4.34 -26.07 -1.85
N GLU A 91 4.77 -27.31 -2.05
CA GLU A 91 5.49 -28.09 -1.04
C GLU A 91 6.81 -27.44 -0.62
N MET A 92 7.59 -26.93 -1.58
CA MET A 92 8.82 -26.19 -1.29
C MET A 92 8.56 -24.91 -0.47
N GLY A 93 7.48 -24.19 -0.76
CA GLY A 93 7.07 -23.00 0.00
C GLY A 93 6.68 -23.33 1.44
N ILE A 94 5.96 -24.44 1.66
CA ILE A 94 5.60 -24.94 2.99
C ILE A 94 6.86 -25.33 3.77
N TYR A 95 7.79 -26.08 3.15
CA TYR A 95 9.05 -26.49 3.78
C TYR A 95 9.90 -25.29 4.21
N PHE A 96 10.04 -24.28 3.34
CA PHE A 96 10.79 -23.07 3.67
C PHE A 96 10.18 -22.32 4.86
N GLN A 97 8.85 -22.22 4.93
CA GLN A 97 8.19 -21.55 6.06
C GLN A 97 8.37 -22.31 7.37
N ILE A 98 8.28 -23.64 7.35
CA ILE A 98 8.55 -24.47 8.54
C ILE A 98 10.00 -24.28 9.03
N GLN A 99 10.95 -24.13 8.10
CA GLN A 99 12.35 -23.89 8.44
C GLN A 99 12.56 -22.49 9.05
N ASP A 100 11.94 -21.46 8.49
CA ASP A 100 11.97 -20.08 8.99
C ASP A 100 11.40 -20.03 10.43
N ASP A 101 10.23 -20.64 10.65
CA ASP A 101 9.57 -20.71 11.97
C ASP A 101 10.43 -21.47 13.01
N TYR A 102 11.11 -22.54 12.58
CA TYR A 102 12.07 -23.26 13.43
C TYR A 102 13.26 -22.38 13.82
N LEU A 103 13.84 -21.67 12.86
CA LEU A 103 15.01 -20.80 13.10
C LEU A 103 14.64 -19.56 13.94
N ASP A 104 13.41 -19.07 13.85
CA ASP A 104 12.92 -17.99 14.71
C ASP A 104 12.76 -18.42 16.17
N CYS A 105 12.41 -19.70 16.42
CA CYS A 105 12.25 -20.24 17.77
C CYS A 105 13.56 -20.72 18.40
N PHE A 106 14.46 -21.30 17.59
CA PHE A 106 15.64 -22.01 18.06
C PHE A 106 16.97 -21.41 17.56
N GLY A 107 16.92 -20.33 16.79
CA GLY A 107 18.09 -19.56 16.35
C GLY A 107 18.67 -18.67 17.44
N ASP A 108 19.92 -18.23 17.25
CA ASP A 108 20.70 -17.52 18.26
C ASP A 108 20.06 -16.15 18.64
N PRO A 109 19.60 -15.96 19.88
CA PRO A 109 18.91 -14.75 20.31
C PRO A 109 19.75 -13.47 20.23
N GLU A 110 21.09 -13.58 20.29
CA GLU A 110 22.02 -12.44 20.35
C GLU A 110 22.04 -11.59 19.06
N ILE A 111 21.43 -12.06 17.97
CA ILE A 111 21.35 -11.34 16.70
C ILE A 111 20.08 -10.43 16.61
N SER A 112 19.12 -10.52 17.54
CA SER A 112 17.75 -9.97 17.34
C SER A 112 17.36 -8.66 18.07
N GLY A 113 18.08 -8.23 19.11
CA GLY A 113 18.06 -6.85 19.65
C GLY A 113 16.73 -6.18 20.05
N LYS A 114 15.63 -6.91 20.33
CA LYS A 114 14.34 -6.29 20.73
C LYS A 114 13.59 -7.17 21.73
N ASP A 115 13.46 -6.80 23.00
CA ASP A 115 12.81 -7.68 23.98
C ASP A 115 11.31 -7.90 23.70
N ASN A 116 10.59 -6.88 23.21
CA ASN A 116 9.16 -6.97 22.87
C ASN A 116 8.79 -6.32 21.52
N TYR A 117 9.58 -5.36 21.03
CA TYR A 117 9.24 -4.59 19.82
C TYR A 117 9.59 -5.37 18.55
N GLY A 118 8.76 -5.31 17.51
CA GLY A 118 9.04 -6.01 16.25
C GLY A 118 8.99 -7.54 16.31
N LYS A 119 8.41 -8.11 17.38
CA LYS A 119 8.11 -9.55 17.51
C LYS A 119 6.65 -9.81 17.16
N ALA A 120 6.39 -10.88 16.40
CA ALA A 120 5.04 -11.25 15.98
C ALA A 120 4.20 -11.91 17.10
N ASP A 121 4.85 -12.34 18.19
CA ASP A 121 4.20 -12.98 19.32
C ASP A 121 3.07 -12.11 19.94
N PRO A 122 1.87 -12.67 20.17
CA PRO A 122 0.72 -11.92 20.67
C PRO A 122 0.95 -11.24 22.03
N ILE A 123 1.77 -11.81 22.92
CA ILE A 123 2.08 -11.24 24.24
C ILE A 123 2.91 -9.98 24.05
N ASN A 124 3.98 -10.07 23.26
CA ASN A 124 4.86 -8.94 22.93
C ASN A 124 4.08 -7.80 22.23
N VAL A 125 3.20 -8.15 21.28
CA VAL A 125 2.32 -7.19 20.59
C VAL A 125 1.37 -6.50 21.57
N ASN A 126 0.80 -7.24 22.52
CA ASN A 126 -0.14 -6.68 23.51
C ASN A 126 0.56 -5.74 24.50
N VAL A 127 1.80 -6.04 24.92
CA VAL A 127 2.62 -5.15 25.74
C VAL A 127 2.90 -3.82 25.03
N VAL A 128 3.26 -3.87 23.74
CA VAL A 128 3.47 -2.63 22.96
C VAL A 128 2.16 -1.83 22.82
N LYS A 129 1.03 -2.52 22.56
CA LYS A 129 -0.29 -1.88 22.46
C LYS A 129 -0.74 -1.23 23.78
N SER A 130 -0.46 -1.83 24.94
CA SER A 130 -0.81 -1.23 26.23
C SER A 130 -0.04 0.06 26.46
N ILE A 131 1.26 0.07 26.16
CA ILE A 131 2.09 1.29 26.24
C ILE A 131 1.50 2.41 25.37
N TYR A 132 1.08 2.12 24.13
CA TYR A 132 0.45 3.10 23.24
C TYR A 132 -0.86 3.68 23.80
N LYS A 133 -1.63 2.85 24.51
CA LYS A 133 -2.86 3.27 25.16
C LYS A 133 -2.57 4.16 26.38
N ASP A 134 -1.60 3.77 27.20
CA ASP A 134 -1.19 4.51 28.40
C ASP A 134 -0.61 5.89 28.04
N LEU A 135 0.11 5.97 26.90
CA LEU A 135 0.62 7.22 26.33
C LEU A 135 -0.45 8.06 25.60
N ASN A 136 -1.71 7.58 25.53
CA ASN A 136 -2.81 8.22 24.82
C ASN A 136 -2.46 8.60 23.36
N LEU A 137 -1.71 7.74 22.64
CA LEU A 137 -1.29 8.04 21.27
C LEU A 137 -2.48 8.24 20.31
N GLN A 138 -3.61 7.58 20.59
CA GLN A 138 -4.83 7.75 19.81
C GLN A 138 -5.43 9.15 19.97
N GLY A 139 -5.43 9.72 21.19
CA GLY A 139 -5.86 11.10 21.43
C GLY A 139 -4.95 12.09 20.71
N ILE A 140 -3.63 11.93 20.87
CA ILE A 140 -2.62 12.77 20.22
C ILE A 140 -2.77 12.76 18.71
N PHE A 141 -2.96 11.58 18.10
CA PHE A 141 -3.18 11.47 16.65
C PHE A 141 -4.48 12.14 16.21
N THR A 142 -5.57 12.02 16.98
CA THR A 142 -6.86 12.62 16.65
C THR A 142 -6.78 14.15 16.63
N GLU A 143 -6.10 14.74 17.62
CA GLU A 143 -5.84 16.18 17.67
C GLU A 143 -4.97 16.63 16.49
N TYR A 144 -3.87 15.93 16.27
CA TYR A 144 -2.97 16.18 15.14
C TYR A 144 -3.70 16.11 13.78
N GLU A 145 -4.54 15.09 13.57
CA GLU A 145 -5.28 14.90 12.31
C GLU A 145 -6.22 16.08 12.04
N VAL A 146 -6.92 16.57 13.06
CA VAL A 146 -7.80 17.75 12.95
C VAL A 146 -6.99 19.01 12.65
N ASP A 147 -5.87 19.22 13.32
CA ASP A 147 -5.05 20.41 13.14
C ASP A 147 -4.36 20.46 11.77
N VAL A 148 -3.87 19.31 11.28
CA VAL A 148 -3.34 19.20 9.93
C VAL A 148 -4.43 19.42 8.89
N TYR A 149 -5.63 18.86 9.07
CA TYR A 149 -6.74 19.08 8.16
C TYR A 149 -7.11 20.57 8.05
N LYS A 150 -7.20 21.27 9.18
CA LYS A 150 -7.43 22.73 9.22
C LYS A 150 -6.33 23.49 8.48
N LYS A 151 -5.06 23.22 8.81
CA LYS A 151 -3.90 23.87 8.19
C LYS A 151 -3.86 23.67 6.67
N LEU A 152 -4.13 22.46 6.21
CA LEU A 152 -4.16 22.14 4.78
C LEU A 152 -5.35 22.82 4.10
N THR A 153 -6.53 22.84 4.73
CA THR A 153 -7.70 23.55 4.20
C THR A 153 -7.41 25.03 4.00
N THR A 154 -6.86 25.71 5.00
CA THR A 154 -6.46 27.12 4.90
C THR A 154 -5.45 27.34 3.77
N SER A 155 -4.47 26.44 3.65
CA SER A 155 -3.44 26.54 2.60
C SER A 155 -4.02 26.33 1.19
N ILE A 156 -5.00 25.43 1.04
CA ILE A 156 -5.70 25.20 -0.22
C ILE A 156 -6.55 26.42 -0.58
N GLU A 157 -7.29 26.99 0.39
CA GLU A 157 -8.17 28.14 0.16
C GLU A 157 -7.43 29.41 -0.26
N ALA A 158 -6.17 29.55 0.17
CA ALA A 158 -5.29 30.65 -0.22
C ALA A 158 -4.82 30.61 -1.69
N LEU A 159 -4.98 29.47 -2.40
CA LEU A 159 -4.55 29.36 -3.79
C LEU A 159 -5.44 30.21 -4.73
N PRO A 160 -4.92 30.84 -5.79
CA PRO A 160 -5.71 31.71 -6.65
C PRO A 160 -6.71 30.95 -7.55
N SER A 161 -6.42 29.69 -7.91
CA SER A 161 -7.24 28.93 -8.87
C SER A 161 -8.30 28.07 -8.19
N LYS A 162 -9.58 28.41 -8.38
CA LYS A 162 -10.72 27.67 -7.80
C LYS A 162 -10.80 26.21 -8.24
N SER A 163 -10.40 25.89 -9.46
CA SER A 163 -10.38 24.50 -9.95
C SER A 163 -9.32 23.66 -9.26
N VAL A 164 -8.14 24.24 -9.00
CA VAL A 164 -7.07 23.60 -8.23
C VAL A 164 -7.50 23.43 -6.77
N GLN A 165 -8.18 24.42 -6.18
CA GLN A 165 -8.75 24.28 -4.84
C GLN A 165 -9.69 23.08 -4.76
N ALA A 166 -10.62 22.96 -5.72
CA ALA A 166 -11.60 21.88 -5.74
C ALA A 166 -10.96 20.49 -5.84
N VAL A 167 -9.94 20.34 -6.70
CA VAL A 167 -9.18 19.08 -6.82
C VAL A 167 -8.51 18.72 -5.49
N LEU A 168 -7.75 19.65 -4.91
CA LEU A 168 -7.01 19.37 -3.67
C LEU A 168 -7.93 19.10 -2.47
N LYS A 169 -9.06 19.81 -2.37
CA LYS A 169 -10.08 19.52 -1.34
C LYS A 169 -10.67 18.12 -1.50
N SER A 170 -11.04 17.72 -2.73
CA SER A 170 -11.53 16.37 -3.02
C SER A 170 -10.54 15.27 -2.58
N TYR A 171 -9.23 15.50 -2.75
CA TYR A 171 -8.21 14.58 -2.24
C TYR A 171 -8.12 14.56 -0.72
N LEU A 172 -8.07 15.75 -0.09
CA LEU A 172 -7.94 15.87 1.35
C LEU A 172 -9.12 15.19 2.07
N ASP A 173 -10.33 15.37 1.57
CA ASP A 173 -11.55 14.78 2.12
C ASP A 173 -11.58 13.24 2.00
N LYS A 174 -10.96 12.67 0.96
CA LYS A 174 -10.81 11.20 0.81
C LYS A 174 -9.78 10.60 1.77
N ILE A 175 -8.88 11.41 2.32
CA ILE A 175 -7.80 10.97 3.21
C ILE A 175 -8.18 11.17 4.67
N PHE A 176 -8.83 12.29 4.99
CA PHE A 176 -9.24 12.63 6.34
C PHE A 176 -10.17 11.56 6.93
N LYS A 177 -9.82 11.05 8.12
CA LYS A 177 -10.58 10.00 8.83
C LYS A 177 -10.81 8.72 8.03
N ARG A 178 -9.94 8.43 7.07
CA ARG A 178 -10.06 7.23 6.25
C ARG A 178 -9.94 5.96 7.10
N GLN A 179 -10.89 5.05 6.96
CA GLN A 179 -10.83 3.70 7.55
C GLN A 179 -10.28 2.70 6.53
N LYS A 180 -9.62 1.65 7.02
CA LYS A 180 -9.00 0.58 6.21
C LYS A 180 -10.00 -0.52 5.89
#